data_AF-A0A4P8ZZR6-F1
#
_entry.id   AF-A0A4P8ZZR6-F1
#
_cell.length_a   1.000
_cell.length_b   1.000
_cell.length_c   1.000
_cell.angle_alpha   90.00
_cell.angle_beta   90.00
_cell.angle_gamma   90.00
#
_symmetry.space_group_name_H-M   'P 1'
#
loop_
_entity.id
_entity.type
_entity.pdbx_description
1 polymer ?
#
loop_
_entity_poly.entity_id
_entity_poly.type
_entity_poly.pdbx_seq_one_letter_code
_entity_poly.pdbx_strand_id
1 'polypeptide(L)'
;MHIRQQVYLVGHEPKIGSLKTRTSARDLLLLPSIKQELQAEYERWLYPDGDELLYLTKKDNPIDGRSFIKTSKDAARKVELKEITLHEIRHSVATMLKEANVSAKDAQVILGHSSITTNLQIYTHSTETEKSNALLAVTDKIYNKHNDNDQAKTSL
;
A
#
# COMPACT_ATOMS: atom_id res chain seq x y z
N MET A 1 -7.65 8.26 1.23
CA MET A 1 -8.22 7.28 0.29
C MET A 1 -9.26 6.42 1.01
N HIS A 2 -10.46 6.32 0.46
CA HIS A 2 -11.55 5.56 1.08
C HIS A 2 -11.64 4.16 0.46
N ILE A 3 -11.41 3.12 1.25
CA ILE A 3 -11.60 1.73 0.82
C ILE A 3 -13.06 1.36 1.04
N ARG A 4 -13.83 1.17 -0.04
CA ARG A 4 -15.29 0.89 0.02
C ARG A 4 -15.74 -0.26 -0.89
N GLN A 5 -14.89 -0.66 -1.84
CA GLN A 5 -15.14 -1.75 -2.78
C GLN A 5 -13.89 -2.63 -2.91
N GLN A 6 -14.07 -3.83 -3.46
CA GLN A 6 -12.97 -4.75 -3.79
C GLN A 6 -13.22 -5.41 -5.13
N VAL A 7 -12.13 -5.87 -5.76
CA VAL A 7 -12.19 -6.78 -6.91
C VAL A 7 -12.13 -8.22 -6.40
N TYR A 8 -13.06 -9.06 -6.84
CA TYR A 8 -13.05 -10.51 -6.58
C TYR A 8 -13.34 -11.28 -7.86
N LEU A 9 -12.98 -12.57 -7.89
CA LEU A 9 -13.20 -13.43 -9.04
C LEU A 9 -14.55 -14.17 -8.91
N VAL A 10 -15.37 -14.10 -9.96
CA VAL A 10 -16.52 -14.99 -10.15
C VAL A 10 -16.18 -15.91 -11.32
N GLY A 11 -15.84 -17.17 -11.03
CA GLY A 11 -15.19 -18.04 -12.00
C GLY A 11 -13.81 -17.48 -12.40
N HIS A 12 -13.67 -17.09 -13.67
CA HIS A 12 -12.44 -16.48 -14.22
C HIS A 12 -12.58 -14.98 -14.49
N GLU A 13 -13.72 -14.37 -14.15
CA GLU A 13 -13.99 -12.96 -14.44
C GLU A 13 -13.81 -12.09 -13.18
N PRO A 14 -13.01 -11.02 -13.25
CA PRO A 14 -12.91 -10.05 -12.17
C PRO A 14 -14.18 -9.19 -12.10
N LYS A 15 -14.78 -9.09 -10.91
CA LYS A 15 -15.92 -8.22 -10.62
C LYS A 15 -15.62 -7.29 -9.47
N ILE A 16 -16.11 -6.05 -9.58
CA ILE A 16 -16.10 -5.09 -8.48
C ILE A 16 -17.35 -5.35 -7.64
N GLY A 17 -17.21 -5.35 -6.32
CA GLY A 17 -18.38 -5.31 -5.45
C GLY A 17 -18.05 -4.92 -4.04
N SER A 18 -19.02 -5.14 -3.16
CA SER A 18 -18.95 -4.72 -1.77
C SER A 18 -17.86 -5.46 -1.01
N LEU A 19 -17.38 -4.81 0.03
CA LEU A 19 -16.42 -5.39 0.95
C LEU A 19 -17.09 -6.53 1.74
N LYS A 20 -16.34 -7.64 1.91
CA LYS A 20 -16.82 -8.85 2.60
C LYS A 20 -17.23 -8.58 4.06
N THR A 21 -16.61 -7.58 4.69
CA THR A 21 -16.87 -7.21 6.08
C THR A 21 -16.85 -5.70 6.25
N ARG A 22 -17.61 -5.18 7.24
CA ARG A 22 -17.56 -3.77 7.64
C ARG A 22 -16.15 -3.32 8.05
N THR A 23 -15.38 -4.22 8.64
CA THR A 23 -13.98 -4.01 9.04
C THR A 23 -13.02 -3.79 7.89
N SER A 24 -13.38 -4.20 6.68
CA SER A 24 -12.57 -3.93 5.48
C SER A 24 -12.76 -2.50 4.97
N ALA A 25 -13.86 -1.82 5.36
CA ALA A 25 -14.12 -0.44 5.01
C ALA A 25 -13.28 0.46 5.91
N ARG A 26 -12.34 1.20 5.32
CA ARG A 26 -11.40 2.02 6.08
C ARG A 26 -10.87 3.18 5.26
N ASP A 27 -10.32 4.16 5.95
CA ASP A 27 -9.66 5.31 5.33
C ASP A 27 -8.17 5.20 5.52
N LEU A 28 -7.45 5.24 4.41
CA LEU A 28 -6.00 5.22 4.37
C LEU A 28 -5.49 6.62 4.13
N LEU A 29 -4.56 7.05 4.99
CA LEU A 29 -3.79 8.26 4.81
C LEU A 29 -2.91 8.08 3.56
N LEU A 30 -3.03 9.01 2.62
CA LEU A 30 -2.15 9.07 1.47
C LEU A 30 -1.05 10.08 1.78
N LEU A 31 0.19 9.64 1.61
CA LEU A 31 1.33 10.56 1.61
C LEU A 31 1.22 11.53 0.42
N PRO A 32 1.72 12.78 0.55
CA PRO A 32 1.66 13.76 -0.52
C PRO A 32 2.24 13.25 -1.84
N SER A 33 3.38 12.56 -1.80
CA SER A 33 4.03 11.96 -2.98
C SER A 33 3.13 10.94 -3.67
N ILE A 34 2.54 10.02 -2.92
CA ILE A 34 1.62 9.01 -3.44
C ILE A 34 0.35 9.66 -4.00
N LYS A 35 -0.19 10.68 -3.31
CA LYS A 35 -1.36 11.43 -3.81
C LYS A 35 -1.06 12.08 -5.16
N GLN A 36 0.12 12.69 -5.30
CA GLN A 36 0.55 13.31 -6.54
C GLN A 36 0.72 12.29 -7.67
N GLU A 37 1.31 11.13 -7.38
CA GLU A 37 1.49 10.06 -8.37
C GLU A 37 0.14 9.49 -8.84
N LEU A 38 -0.78 9.22 -7.91
CA LEU A 38 -2.13 8.76 -8.25
C LEU A 38 -2.92 9.81 -9.05
N GLN A 39 -2.75 11.09 -8.73
CA GLN A 39 -3.39 12.18 -9.47
C GLN A 39 -2.85 12.31 -10.90
N ALA A 40 -1.52 12.21 -11.07
CA ALA A 40 -0.90 12.26 -12.38
C ALA A 40 -1.32 11.07 -13.26
N GLU A 41 -1.46 9.87 -12.67
CA GLU A 41 -1.99 8.72 -13.38
C GLU A 41 -3.45 8.94 -13.76
N TYR A 42 -4.29 9.44 -12.84
CA TYR A 42 -5.69 9.78 -13.13
C TYR A 42 -5.83 10.75 -14.33
N GLU A 43 -5.03 11.81 -14.36
CA GLU A 43 -5.04 12.80 -15.43
C GLU A 43 -4.57 12.24 -16.78
N ARG A 44 -3.64 11.28 -16.77
CA ARG A 44 -3.11 10.64 -17.99
C ARG A 44 -4.18 9.89 -18.76
N TRP A 45 -5.12 9.27 -18.07
CA TRP A 45 -6.10 8.38 -18.69
C TRP A 45 -7.31 9.10 -19.31
N LEU A 46 -7.45 10.44 -19.14
CA LEU A 46 -8.51 11.28 -19.75
C LEU A 46 -9.88 10.59 -19.78
N TYR A 47 -10.26 10.14 -18.60
CA TYR A 47 -11.39 9.30 -18.31
C TYR A 47 -12.73 10.04 -18.56
N PRO A 48 -13.50 9.70 -19.63
CA PRO A 48 -14.62 10.53 -20.06
C PRO A 48 -15.86 10.46 -19.15
N ASP A 49 -16.06 9.41 -18.36
CA ASP A 49 -17.31 9.26 -17.61
C ASP A 49 -17.14 8.38 -16.35
N GLY A 50 -16.66 8.98 -15.26
CA GLY A 50 -17.30 8.88 -13.95
C GLY A 50 -17.12 7.64 -13.08
N ASP A 51 -16.53 6.53 -13.54
CA ASP A 51 -16.25 5.35 -12.71
C ASP A 51 -15.01 4.59 -13.23
N GLU A 52 -13.81 5.14 -13.03
CA GLU A 52 -12.61 4.58 -13.65
C GLU A 52 -11.53 4.14 -12.65
N LEU A 53 -11.25 2.84 -12.69
CA LEU A 53 -10.10 2.25 -12.03
C LEU A 53 -8.80 2.83 -12.60
N LEU A 54 -7.93 3.36 -11.75
CA LEU A 54 -6.63 3.91 -12.17
C LEU A 54 -5.71 2.90 -12.87
N TYR A 55 -5.85 1.61 -12.52
CA TYR A 55 -5.02 0.55 -13.06
C TYR A 55 -5.88 -0.59 -13.58
N LEU A 56 -5.71 -0.89 -14.86
CA LEU A 56 -6.37 -1.97 -15.57
C LEU A 56 -5.36 -2.99 -16.09
N THR A 57 -5.84 -4.19 -16.36
CA THR A 57 -5.08 -5.16 -17.15
C THR A 57 -4.92 -4.65 -18.59
N LYS A 58 -4.04 -5.26 -19.38
CA LYS A 58 -3.91 -4.98 -20.83
C LYS A 58 -5.19 -5.19 -21.67
N LYS A 59 -6.22 -5.78 -21.08
CA LYS A 59 -7.53 -6.03 -21.70
C LYS A 59 -8.61 -5.14 -21.07
N ASP A 60 -8.22 -4.03 -20.46
CA ASP A 60 -9.11 -3.06 -19.80
C ASP A 60 -10.03 -3.65 -18.71
N ASN A 61 -9.63 -4.78 -18.12
CA ASN A 61 -10.35 -5.41 -17.01
C ASN A 61 -9.76 -5.00 -15.66
N PRO A 62 -10.55 -4.98 -14.57
CA PRO A 62 -10.05 -4.81 -13.21
C PRO A 62 -8.94 -5.82 -12.88
N ILE A 63 -7.90 -5.37 -12.19
CA ILE A 63 -6.82 -6.24 -11.75
C ILE A 63 -7.26 -6.98 -10.48
N ASP A 64 -7.35 -8.31 -10.55
CA ASP A 64 -7.57 -9.14 -9.37
C ASP A 64 -6.24 -9.41 -8.63
N GLY A 65 -6.35 -9.81 -7.35
CA GLY A 65 -5.18 -10.05 -6.50
C GLY A 65 -4.22 -11.12 -7.01
N ARG A 66 -4.70 -12.17 -7.70
CA ARG A 66 -3.82 -13.21 -8.27
C ARG A 66 -3.04 -12.67 -9.45
N SER A 67 -3.71 -11.94 -10.35
CA SER A 67 -3.07 -11.29 -11.50
C SER A 67 -2.03 -10.26 -11.07
N PHE A 68 -2.33 -9.47 -10.02
CA PHE A 68 -1.38 -8.53 -9.44
C PHE A 68 -0.13 -9.23 -8.90
N ILE A 69 -0.29 -10.28 -8.07
CA ILE A 69 0.84 -11.03 -7.49
C ILE A 69 1.69 -11.66 -8.59
N LYS A 70 1.07 -12.27 -9.60
CA LYS A 70 1.78 -12.84 -10.74
C LYS A 70 2.59 -11.77 -11.47
N THR A 71 1.97 -10.63 -11.80
CA THR A 71 2.64 -9.53 -12.50
C THR A 71 3.81 -8.98 -11.70
N SER A 72 3.66 -8.83 -10.38
CA SER A 72 4.74 -8.39 -9.49
C SER A 72 5.93 -9.36 -9.47
N LYS A 73 5.66 -10.67 -9.38
CA LYS A 73 6.72 -11.70 -9.47
C LYS A 73 7.40 -11.72 -10.82
N ASP A 74 6.63 -11.62 -11.91
CA ASP A 74 7.16 -11.58 -13.28
C ASP A 74 8.06 -10.35 -13.46
N ALA A 75 7.68 -9.19 -12.92
CA ALA A 75 8.50 -7.99 -12.92
C ALA A 75 9.80 -8.18 -12.13
N ALA A 76 9.73 -8.72 -10.91
CA ALA A 76 10.91 -8.98 -10.08
C ALA A 76 11.93 -9.90 -10.78
N ARG A 77 11.45 -10.99 -11.42
CA ARG A 77 12.34 -11.90 -12.16
C ARG A 77 13.01 -11.25 -13.36
N LYS A 78 12.33 -10.34 -14.06
CA LYS A 78 12.91 -9.63 -15.23
C LYS A 78 14.07 -8.72 -14.86
N VAL A 79 14.09 -8.19 -13.63
CA VAL A 79 15.16 -7.33 -13.13
C VAL A 79 16.04 -8.04 -12.10
N GLU A 80 15.99 -9.37 -12.05
CA GLU A 80 16.79 -10.22 -11.15
C GLU A 80 16.66 -9.86 -9.66
N LEU A 81 15.51 -9.31 -9.26
CA LEU A 81 15.19 -9.02 -7.87
C LEU A 81 14.53 -10.22 -7.21
N LYS A 82 14.76 -10.34 -5.89
CA LYS A 82 14.06 -11.32 -5.05
C LYS A 82 12.54 -11.12 -5.20
N GLU A 83 11.80 -12.21 -5.36
CA GLU A 83 10.34 -12.17 -5.30
C GLU A 83 9.89 -11.81 -3.87
N ILE A 84 9.11 -10.73 -3.74
CA ILE A 84 8.56 -10.26 -2.47
C ILE A 84 7.04 -10.20 -2.58
N THR A 85 6.36 -10.73 -1.58
CA THR A 85 4.90 -10.69 -1.47
C THR A 85 4.41 -9.38 -0.85
N LEU A 86 3.14 -9.03 -1.11
CA LEU A 86 2.48 -7.90 -0.43
C LEU A 86 2.47 -8.05 1.11
N HIS A 87 2.48 -9.28 1.62
CA HIS A 87 2.54 -9.55 3.05
C HIS A 87 3.91 -9.22 3.64
N GLU A 88 5.00 -9.57 2.94
CA GLU A 88 6.36 -9.22 3.33
C GLU A 88 6.62 -7.70 3.24
N ILE A 89 6.07 -7.04 2.22
CA ILE A 89 6.10 -5.57 2.14
C ILE A 89 5.39 -4.97 3.35
N ARG A 90 4.18 -5.46 3.68
CA ARG A 90 3.42 -5.01 4.85
C ARG A 90 4.17 -5.25 6.16
N HIS A 91 4.87 -6.39 6.30
CA HIS A 91 5.71 -6.67 7.47
C HIS A 91 6.89 -5.70 7.57
N SER A 92 7.52 -5.39 6.43
CA SER A 92 8.61 -4.41 6.39
C SER A 92 8.12 -3.04 6.86
N VAL A 93 6.95 -2.60 6.41
CA VAL A 93 6.31 -1.35 6.88
C VAL A 93 6.03 -1.41 8.39
N ALA A 94 5.51 -2.53 8.91
CA ALA A 94 5.28 -2.69 10.34
C ALA A 94 6.56 -2.57 11.17
N THR A 95 7.66 -3.17 10.71
CA THR A 95 8.98 -3.05 11.33
C THR A 95 9.48 -1.61 11.30
N MET A 96 9.39 -0.92 10.16
CA MET A 96 9.83 0.47 10.03
C MET A 96 9.02 1.42 10.92
N LEU A 97 7.71 1.21 11.06
CA LEU A 97 6.87 1.96 12.00
C LEU A 97 7.31 1.72 13.45
N LYS A 98 7.62 0.47 13.81
CA LYS A 98 8.15 0.14 15.14
C LYS A 98 9.50 0.84 15.40
N GLU A 99 10.41 0.81 14.43
CA GLU A 99 11.72 1.46 14.54
C GLU A 99 11.61 3.00 14.63
N ALA A 100 10.58 3.58 14.02
CA ALA A 100 10.24 4.99 14.15
C ALA A 100 9.50 5.33 15.47
N ASN A 101 9.44 4.40 16.43
CA ASN A 101 8.75 4.55 17.72
C ASN A 101 7.26 4.90 17.60
N VAL A 102 6.62 4.48 16.51
CA VAL A 102 5.18 4.68 16.30
C VAL A 102 4.42 3.78 17.27
N SER A 103 3.39 4.33 17.92
CA SER A 103 2.57 3.54 18.83
C SER A 103 1.95 2.34 18.09
N ALA A 104 1.85 1.20 18.78
CA ALA A 104 1.29 -0.01 18.17
C ALA A 104 -0.16 0.20 17.67
N LYS A 105 -0.92 1.10 18.32
CA LYS A 105 -2.27 1.48 17.91
C LYS A 105 -2.25 2.27 16.59
N ASP A 106 -1.34 3.22 16.43
CA ASP A 106 -1.24 3.98 15.17
C ASP A 106 -0.73 3.11 14.04
N ALA A 107 0.26 2.26 14.33
CA ALA A 107 0.75 1.29 13.35
C ALA A 107 -0.40 0.39 12.86
N GLN A 108 -1.33 0.01 13.73
CA GLN A 108 -2.51 -0.76 13.33
C GLN A 108 -3.49 0.00 12.46
N VAL A 109 -3.75 1.27 12.79
CA VAL A 109 -4.58 2.15 11.97
C VAL A 109 -3.96 2.30 10.58
N ILE A 110 -2.66 2.55 10.51
CA ILE A 110 -1.89 2.67 9.27
C ILE A 110 -1.93 1.37 8.44
N LEU A 111 -1.73 0.21 9.07
CA LEU A 111 -1.73 -1.09 8.41
C LEU A 111 -3.14 -1.62 8.10
N GLY A 112 -4.18 -1.01 8.67
CA GLY A 112 -5.58 -1.38 8.47
C GLY A 112 -5.96 -2.75 9.03
N HIS A 113 -5.39 -3.15 10.17
CA HIS A 113 -5.76 -4.41 10.85
C HIS A 113 -7.07 -4.26 11.63
N SER A 114 -8.02 -5.17 11.39
CA SER A 114 -9.38 -5.07 11.91
C SER A 114 -9.65 -5.72 13.26
N SER A 115 -8.67 -6.38 13.88
CA SER A 115 -8.83 -6.99 15.20
C SER A 115 -7.48 -7.09 15.91
N ILE A 116 -7.36 -6.43 17.07
CA ILE A 116 -6.75 -7.08 18.23
C ILE A 116 -7.91 -7.60 19.05
N THR A 117 -8.03 -8.92 19.16
CA THR A 117 -8.66 -9.47 20.35
C THR A 117 -7.70 -9.20 21.51
N THR A 118 -8.04 -8.14 22.25
CA THR A 118 -7.80 -7.92 23.69
C THR A 118 -6.39 -7.48 24.16
N ASN A 119 -6.39 -6.42 24.99
CA ASN A 119 -5.28 -5.92 25.84
C ASN A 119 -4.22 -4.94 25.29
N LEU A 120 -4.55 -4.10 24.30
CA LEU A 120 -3.74 -2.89 24.02
C LEU A 120 -4.55 -1.58 24.02
N GLN A 121 -5.60 -1.52 24.86
CA GLN A 121 -6.41 -0.31 25.04
C GLN A 121 -5.77 0.75 25.94
N ILE A 122 -4.54 0.56 26.41
CA ILE A 122 -3.90 1.46 27.36
C ILE A 122 -3.23 2.61 26.59
N TYR A 123 -4.00 3.69 26.46
CA TYR A 123 -3.61 5.09 26.27
C TYR A 123 -2.53 5.40 25.22
N THR A 124 -2.97 5.63 23.98
CA THR A 124 -2.33 6.62 23.10
C THR A 124 -3.37 7.10 22.11
N HIS A 125 -3.70 8.39 22.15
CA HIS A 125 -4.56 9.03 21.15
C HIS A 125 -3.66 9.86 20.26
N SER A 126 -3.10 9.23 19.24
CA SER A 126 -2.26 9.96 18.31
C SER A 126 -3.11 10.56 17.19
N THR A 127 -2.79 11.80 16.88
CA THR A 127 -3.39 12.65 15.87
C THR A 127 -3.10 12.14 14.46
N GLU A 128 -3.87 12.60 13.48
CA GLU A 128 -3.57 12.31 12.06
C GLU A 128 -2.19 12.84 11.64
N THR A 129 -1.77 13.98 12.20
CA THR A 129 -0.45 14.56 11.98
C THR A 129 0.67 13.61 12.41
N GLU A 130 0.57 13.01 13.59
CA GLU A 130 1.57 12.05 14.08
C GLU A 130 1.64 10.80 13.20
N LYS A 131 0.49 10.31 12.72
CA LYS A 131 0.43 9.19 11.76
C LYS A 131 1.03 9.55 10.40
N SER A 132 0.82 10.78 9.94
CA SER A 132 1.42 11.27 8.70
C SER A 132 2.94 11.38 8.83
N ASN A 133 3.44 11.92 9.95
CA ASN A 133 4.87 12.02 10.21
C ASN A 133 5.54 10.64 10.31
N ALA A 134 4.85 9.68 10.93
CA ALA A 134 5.28 8.29 10.96
C ALA A 134 5.42 7.69 9.56
N LEU A 135 4.44 7.93 8.69
CA LEU A 135 4.49 7.48 7.30
C LEU A 135 5.63 8.15 6.52
N LEU A 136 5.86 9.45 6.72
CA LEU A 136 6.97 10.18 6.11
C LEU A 136 8.32 9.61 6.54
N ALA A 137 8.51 9.31 7.82
CA ALA A 137 9.74 8.70 8.32
C ALA A 137 10.02 7.31 7.71
N VAL A 138 8.97 6.51 7.49
CA VAL A 138 9.08 5.22 6.78
C VAL A 138 9.50 5.47 5.33
N THR A 139 8.88 6.44 4.66
CA THR A 139 9.20 6.80 3.28
C THR A 139 10.65 7.30 3.13
N ASP A 140 11.11 8.18 4.00
CA ASP A 140 12.49 8.65 4.02
C ASP A 140 13.47 7.50 4.19
N LYS A 141 13.15 6.53 5.06
CA LYS A 141 13.99 5.34 5.24
C LYS A 141 14.05 4.45 4.00
N ILE A 142 12.95 4.35 3.24
CA ILE A 142 12.92 3.61 1.97
C ILE A 142 13.81 4.32 0.93
N TYR A 143 13.65 5.62 0.74
CA TYR A 143 14.39 6.37 -0.29
C TYR A 143 15.86 6.62 0.07
N ASN A 144 16.19 6.91 1.32
CA ASN A 144 17.57 7.24 1.72
C ASN A 144 18.46 5.99 1.82
N LYS A 145 17.90 4.80 2.08
CA LYS A 145 18.68 3.55 2.08
C LYS A 145 19.18 3.17 0.67
N HIS A 146 18.55 3.69 -0.38
CA HIS A 146 19.04 3.50 -1.75
C HIS A 146 20.32 4.33 -2.04
N ASN A 147 20.44 5.54 -1.49
CA ASN A 147 21.61 6.40 -1.72
C ASN A 147 22.90 5.87 -1.07
N ASP A 148 22.82 5.24 0.11
CA ASP A 148 24.00 4.66 0.76
C ASP A 148 24.56 3.44 0.00
N ASN A 149 23.71 2.69 -0.72
CA ASN A 149 24.14 1.51 -1.49
C ASN A 149 24.74 1.85 -2.87
N ASP A 150 24.41 3.01 -3.46
CA ASP A 150 25.01 3.45 -4.73
C ASP A 150 26.38 4.12 -4.52
N GLN A 151 26.62 4.76 -3.38
CA GLN A 151 27.95 5.30 -3.02
C GLN A 151 28.99 4.19 -2.74
N ALA A 152 28.54 3.02 -2.25
CA ALA A 152 29.39 1.86 -2.01
C ALA A 152 29.82 1.12 -3.29
N LYS A 153 29.13 1.31 -4.42
CA LYS A 153 29.47 0.67 -5.71
C LYS A 153 30.36 1.51 -6.63
N THR A 154 30.61 2.78 -6.30
CA THR A 154 31.41 3.70 -7.14
C THR A 154 32.87 3.83 -6.65
N SER A 155 33.28 3.08 -5.62
CA SER A 155 34.64 3.14 -5.03
C SER A 155 35.42 1.82 -5.13
N LEU A 156 35.18 0.99 -6.14
CA LEU A 156 35.96 -0.21 -6.44
C LEU A 156 36.46 -0.21 -7.88
#